data_AF-A0A1C3IT43-F1
#
_entry.id   AF-A0A1C3IT43-F1
#
_cell.length_a   1.000
_cell.length_b   1.000
_cell.length_c   1.000
_cell.angle_alpha   90.00
_cell.angle_beta   90.00
_cell.angle_gamma   90.00
#
_symmetry.space_group_name_H-M   'P 1'
#
loop_
_entity.id
_entity.type
_entity.pdbx_description
1 polymer ?
#
loop_
_entity_poly.entity_id
_entity_poly.type
_entity_poly.pdbx_seq_one_letter_code
_entity_poly.pdbx_strand_id
1 'polypeptide(L)'
;MSISSTTYLLLFLDVFYVGCFVMFDIFSSAHSEQRAVLFEGSEELSVKTAKLMLSRLHTDYYNDTERERATYVLTKLGYLEADAKRESKESEGSLLDKANETIRKANHRINELKSLLSEAERKIDLLTQENFNLSSQLFESDCSLTERDILGYEFLPSSQDLRKRYKSLASIHHPDKGGSKAMMQRINDSYEKLKNEVASESI
;
A
#
# COMPACT_ATOMS: atom_id res chain seq x y z
N MET A 1 -13.89 -4.15 -80.06
CA MET A 1 -14.06 -4.81 -78.75
C MET A 1 -15.44 -5.44 -78.71
N SER A 2 -15.53 -6.76 -78.74
CA SER A 2 -16.74 -7.49 -78.31
C SER A 2 -16.28 -8.77 -77.64
N ILE A 3 -16.08 -8.65 -76.34
CA ILE A 3 -15.95 -9.77 -75.42
C ILE A 3 -17.32 -10.45 -75.44
N SER A 4 -17.35 -11.74 -75.80
CA SER A 4 -18.59 -12.51 -75.86
C SER A 4 -19.17 -12.59 -74.44
N SER A 5 -20.29 -11.90 -74.24
CA SER A 5 -20.94 -11.64 -72.95
C SER A 5 -21.65 -12.86 -72.35
N THR A 6 -21.47 -14.06 -72.92
CA THR A 6 -22.22 -15.26 -72.55
C THR A 6 -21.46 -16.25 -71.67
N THR A 7 -20.13 -16.15 -71.54
CA THR A 7 -19.34 -17.06 -70.68
C THR A 7 -19.22 -16.57 -69.23
N TYR A 8 -19.35 -15.28 -68.96
CA TYR A 8 -19.29 -14.74 -67.60
C TYR A 8 -20.58 -14.92 -66.79
N LEU A 9 -21.73 -15.13 -67.46
CA LEU A 9 -23.01 -15.27 -66.77
C LEU A 9 -23.22 -16.68 -66.17
N LEU A 10 -22.58 -17.71 -66.73
CA LEU A 10 -22.69 -19.08 -66.22
C LEU A 10 -21.79 -19.34 -65.00
N LEU A 11 -20.62 -18.71 -64.92
CA LEU A 11 -19.74 -18.84 -63.74
C LEU A 11 -20.24 -18.02 -62.53
N PHE A 12 -21.08 -17.01 -62.72
CA PHE A 12 -21.66 -16.24 -61.62
C PHE A 12 -22.90 -16.91 -60.99
N LEU A 13 -23.64 -17.71 -61.75
CA LEU A 13 -24.81 -18.44 -61.24
C LEU A 13 -24.43 -19.69 -60.44
N ASP A 14 -23.35 -20.40 -60.80
CA ASP A 14 -22.89 -21.57 -60.02
C ASP A 14 -22.30 -21.19 -58.65
N VAL A 15 -21.62 -20.04 -58.54
CA VAL A 15 -21.03 -19.58 -57.27
C VAL A 15 -22.11 -19.08 -56.29
N PHE A 16 -23.18 -18.45 -56.79
CA PHE A 16 -24.28 -17.99 -55.94
C PHE A 16 -25.20 -19.13 -55.49
N TYR A 17 -25.42 -20.15 -56.32
CA TYR A 17 -26.27 -21.29 -55.96
C TYR A 17 -25.61 -22.21 -54.90
N VAL A 18 -24.29 -22.41 -54.98
CA VAL A 18 -23.53 -23.17 -53.97
C VAL A 18 -23.48 -22.43 -52.63
N GLY A 19 -23.39 -21.09 -52.64
CA GLY A 19 -23.39 -20.28 -51.42
C GLY A 19 -24.70 -20.33 -50.63
N CYS A 20 -25.85 -20.33 -51.31
CA CYS A 20 -27.16 -20.42 -50.66
C CYS A 20 -27.51 -21.84 -50.17
N PHE A 21 -27.05 -22.89 -50.88
CA PHE A 21 -27.32 -24.28 -50.48
C PHE A 21 -26.57 -24.68 -49.20
N VAL A 22 -25.29 -24.28 -49.09
CA VAL A 22 -24.45 -24.57 -47.91
C VAL A 22 -24.95 -23.83 -46.66
N MET A 23 -25.50 -22.62 -46.81
CA MET A 23 -26.04 -21.87 -45.67
C MET A 23 -27.33 -22.49 -45.12
N PHE A 24 -28.19 -23.06 -45.98
CA PHE A 24 -29.43 -23.73 -45.57
C PHE A 24 -29.13 -25.06 -44.85
N ASP A 25 -28.15 -25.84 -45.32
CA ASP A 25 -27.75 -27.10 -44.69
C ASP A 25 -27.11 -26.91 -43.31
N ILE A 26 -26.34 -25.83 -43.10
CA ILE A 26 -25.73 -25.53 -41.79
C ILE A 26 -26.80 -25.15 -40.75
N PHE A 27 -27.80 -24.36 -41.13
CA PHE A 27 -28.89 -24.00 -40.23
C PHE A 27 -29.82 -25.18 -39.96
N SER A 28 -30.08 -26.02 -40.96
CA SER A 28 -30.89 -27.23 -40.82
C SER A 28 -30.20 -28.27 -39.94
N SER A 29 -28.89 -28.48 -40.13
CA SER A 29 -28.06 -29.38 -39.32
C SER A 29 -27.99 -28.92 -37.85
N ALA A 30 -27.67 -27.65 -37.59
CA ALA A 30 -27.63 -27.13 -36.22
C ALA A 30 -29.00 -27.19 -35.52
N HIS A 31 -30.09 -26.94 -36.24
CA HIS A 31 -31.43 -27.06 -35.69
C HIS A 31 -31.83 -28.53 -35.44
N SER A 32 -31.40 -29.45 -36.30
CA SER A 32 -31.63 -30.89 -36.12
C SER A 32 -30.84 -31.44 -34.93
N GLU A 33 -29.58 -31.04 -34.75
CA GLU A 33 -28.76 -31.39 -33.59
C GLU A 33 -29.35 -30.83 -32.29
N GLN A 34 -29.86 -29.59 -32.28
CA GLN A 34 -30.56 -29.03 -31.13
C GLN A 34 -31.79 -29.84 -30.75
N ARG A 35 -32.57 -30.29 -31.73
CA ARG A 35 -33.76 -31.12 -31.47
C ARG A 35 -33.38 -32.51 -30.97
N ALA A 36 -32.32 -33.11 -31.51
CA ALA A 36 -31.81 -34.40 -31.06
C ALA A 36 -31.32 -34.34 -29.61
N VAL A 37 -30.66 -33.25 -29.21
CA VAL A 37 -30.22 -33.07 -27.82
C VAL A 37 -31.38 -32.75 -26.87
N LEU A 38 -32.33 -31.92 -27.27
CA LEU A 38 -33.43 -31.51 -26.40
C LEU A 38 -34.51 -32.61 -26.22
N PHE A 39 -34.79 -33.37 -27.28
CA PHE A 39 -35.92 -34.31 -27.34
C PHE A 39 -35.52 -35.79 -27.48
N GLU A 40 -34.39 -36.09 -28.13
CA GLU A 40 -33.96 -37.48 -28.39
C GLU A 40 -32.88 -37.96 -27.41
N GLY A 41 -32.37 -37.08 -26.55
CA GLY A 41 -31.41 -37.41 -25.50
C GLY A 41 -29.98 -37.66 -26.00
N SER A 42 -29.64 -37.14 -27.18
CA SER A 42 -28.26 -37.21 -27.68
C SER A 42 -27.29 -36.49 -26.73
N GLU A 43 -26.16 -37.12 -26.40
CA GLU A 43 -25.11 -36.55 -25.56
C GLU A 43 -24.00 -35.88 -26.38
N GLU A 44 -24.09 -35.90 -27.72
CA GLU A 44 -23.09 -35.31 -28.59
C GLU A 44 -23.60 -34.01 -29.20
N LEU A 45 -22.82 -32.94 -29.05
CA LEU A 45 -23.16 -31.61 -29.52
C LEU A 45 -21.95 -30.95 -30.20
N SER A 46 -22.12 -30.51 -31.45
CA SER A 46 -21.10 -29.74 -32.15
C SER A 46 -20.80 -28.42 -31.43
N VAL A 47 -19.54 -27.98 -31.46
CA VAL A 47 -19.09 -26.71 -30.84
C VAL A 47 -19.91 -25.51 -31.34
N LYS A 48 -20.32 -25.52 -32.62
CA LYS A 48 -21.15 -24.45 -33.20
C LYS A 48 -22.55 -24.45 -32.61
N THR A 49 -23.13 -25.63 -32.47
CA THR A 49 -24.47 -25.83 -31.92
C THR A 49 -24.50 -25.51 -30.42
N ALA A 50 -23.47 -25.89 -29.66
CA ALA A 50 -23.28 -25.51 -28.26
C ALA A 50 -23.23 -23.99 -28.07
N LYS A 51 -22.45 -23.28 -28.89
CA LYS A 51 -22.37 -21.81 -28.85
C LYS A 51 -23.72 -21.16 -29.17
N LEU A 52 -24.45 -21.70 -30.15
CA LEU A 52 -25.78 -21.22 -30.51
C LEU A 52 -26.78 -21.44 -29.37
N MET A 53 -26.74 -22.60 -28.71
CA MET A 53 -27.58 -22.89 -27.54
C MET A 53 -27.25 -21.97 -26.36
N LEU A 54 -25.97 -21.75 -26.08
CA LEU A 54 -25.50 -20.86 -25.02
C LEU A 54 -25.97 -19.42 -25.22
N SER A 55 -25.88 -18.92 -26.46
CA SER A 55 -26.35 -17.57 -26.81
C SER A 55 -27.87 -17.39 -26.65
N ARG A 56 -28.64 -18.47 -26.76
CA ARG A 56 -30.11 -18.47 -26.64
C ARG A 56 -30.59 -18.84 -25.24
N LEU A 57 -29.69 -19.25 -24.34
CA LEU A 57 -30.05 -19.75 -23.02
C LEU A 57 -30.68 -18.67 -22.11
N HIS A 58 -30.32 -17.40 -22.33
CA HIS A 58 -30.85 -16.25 -21.59
C HIS A 58 -31.95 -15.48 -22.35
N THR A 59 -32.45 -16.03 -23.46
CA THR A 59 -33.56 -15.43 -24.22
C THR A 59 -34.84 -16.24 -24.00
N ASP A 60 -35.96 -15.74 -24.53
CA ASP A 60 -37.26 -16.42 -24.47
C ASP A 60 -37.40 -17.54 -25.50
N TYR A 61 -36.29 -17.95 -26.13
CA TYR A 61 -36.28 -18.97 -27.18
C TYR A 61 -36.63 -20.37 -26.67
N TYR A 62 -36.26 -20.70 -25.42
CA TYR A 62 -36.57 -21.98 -24.78
C TYR A 62 -37.68 -21.82 -23.76
N ASN A 63 -38.58 -22.81 -23.71
CA ASN A 63 -39.48 -22.95 -22.55
C ASN A 63 -38.69 -23.43 -21.32
N ASP A 64 -39.30 -23.37 -20.13
CA ASP A 64 -38.59 -23.67 -18.87
C ASP A 64 -37.98 -25.08 -18.85
N THR A 65 -38.69 -26.07 -19.39
CA THR A 65 -38.21 -27.46 -19.41
C THR A 65 -37.08 -27.69 -20.43
N GLU A 66 -37.14 -27.04 -21.59
CA GLU A 66 -36.06 -27.02 -22.59
C GLU A 66 -34.83 -26.27 -22.07
N ARG A 67 -35.04 -25.18 -21.33
CA ARG A 67 -33.98 -24.38 -20.72
C ARG A 67 -33.22 -25.18 -19.67
N GLU A 68 -33.92 -25.93 -18.82
CA GLU A 68 -33.32 -26.84 -17.85
C GLU A 68 -32.48 -27.93 -18.54
N ARG A 69 -33.02 -28.56 -19.59
CA ARG A 69 -32.30 -29.58 -20.37
C ARG A 69 -31.07 -29.02 -21.09
N ALA A 70 -31.20 -27.85 -21.72
CA ALA A 70 -30.09 -27.17 -22.37
C ALA A 70 -29.00 -26.82 -21.35
N THR A 71 -29.38 -26.31 -20.18
CA THR A 71 -28.45 -26.00 -19.08
C THR A 71 -27.72 -27.26 -18.61
N TYR A 72 -28.45 -28.36 -18.39
CA TYR A 72 -27.88 -29.64 -17.98
C TYR A 72 -26.87 -30.19 -18.99
N VAL A 73 -27.23 -30.23 -20.29
CA VAL A 73 -26.35 -30.76 -21.33
C VAL A 73 -25.13 -29.86 -21.52
N LEU A 74 -25.30 -28.54 -21.57
CA LEU A 74 -24.18 -27.61 -21.70
C LEU A 74 -23.23 -27.68 -20.48
N THR A 75 -23.77 -27.93 -19.28
CA THR A 75 -22.94 -28.14 -18.07
C THR A 75 -22.22 -29.49 -18.12
N LYS A 76 -22.91 -30.57 -18.48
CA LYS A 76 -22.34 -31.93 -18.59
C LYS A 76 -21.22 -32.00 -19.64
N LEU A 77 -21.39 -31.29 -20.75
CA LEU A 77 -20.39 -31.17 -21.83
C LEU A 77 -19.31 -30.11 -21.57
N GLY A 78 -19.37 -29.41 -20.43
CA GLY A 78 -18.35 -28.44 -20.01
C GLY A 78 -18.40 -27.08 -20.72
N TYR A 79 -19.47 -26.77 -21.44
CA TYR A 79 -19.69 -25.47 -22.07
C TYR A 79 -20.27 -24.42 -21.11
N LEU A 80 -20.93 -24.85 -20.04
CA LEU A 80 -21.41 -24.00 -18.95
C LEU A 80 -20.57 -24.29 -17.69
N GLU A 81 -19.93 -23.27 -17.11
CA GLU A 81 -19.30 -23.43 -15.80
C GLU A 81 -20.38 -23.52 -14.73
N ALA A 82 -20.34 -24.57 -13.89
CA ALA A 82 -21.23 -24.69 -12.74
C ALA A 82 -21.15 -23.43 -11.87
N ASP A 83 -22.28 -22.97 -11.30
CA ASP A 83 -22.36 -21.70 -10.58
C ASP A 83 -21.33 -21.57 -9.44
N ALA A 84 -20.88 -22.69 -8.87
CA ALA A 84 -19.77 -22.75 -7.90
C ALA A 84 -18.44 -22.17 -8.40
N LYS A 85 -18.15 -22.20 -9.72
CA LYS A 85 -16.94 -21.58 -10.32
C LYS A 85 -17.10 -20.07 -10.58
N ARG A 86 -18.33 -19.58 -10.69
CA ARG A 86 -18.59 -18.13 -10.84
C ARG A 86 -18.45 -17.42 -9.49
N GLU A 87 -19.01 -18.00 -8.44
CA GLU A 87 -18.86 -17.49 -7.07
C GLU A 87 -17.40 -17.46 -6.61
N SER A 88 -16.60 -18.47 -6.97
CA SER A 88 -15.17 -18.49 -6.64
C SER A 88 -14.38 -17.37 -7.35
N LYS A 89 -14.72 -17.06 -8.62
CA LYS A 89 -14.06 -15.99 -9.40
C LYS A 89 -14.44 -14.59 -8.90
N GLU A 90 -15.69 -14.36 -8.52
CA GLU A 90 -16.12 -13.09 -7.91
C GLU A 90 -15.50 -12.88 -6.52
N SER A 91 -15.43 -13.92 -5.69
CA SER A 91 -14.75 -13.86 -4.40
C SER A 91 -13.25 -13.60 -4.55
N GLU A 92 -12.59 -14.17 -5.57
CA GLU A 92 -11.17 -13.95 -5.84
C GLU A 92 -10.90 -12.53 -6.34
N GLY A 93 -11.75 -12.00 -7.22
CA GLY A 93 -11.69 -10.59 -7.63
C GLY A 93 -11.81 -9.61 -6.46
N SER A 94 -12.76 -9.87 -5.55
CA SER A 94 -12.94 -9.07 -4.33
C SER A 94 -11.73 -9.12 -3.39
N LEU A 95 -11.07 -10.28 -3.27
CA LEU A 95 -9.84 -10.41 -2.49
C LEU A 95 -8.65 -9.69 -3.14
N LEU A 96 -8.53 -9.76 -4.47
CA LEU A 96 -7.50 -9.04 -5.23
C LEU A 96 -7.66 -7.52 -5.10
N ASP A 97 -8.89 -7.01 -5.17
CA ASP A 97 -9.17 -5.58 -5.00
C ASP A 97 -8.80 -5.10 -3.59
N LYS A 98 -9.14 -5.90 -2.56
CA LYS A 98 -8.76 -5.61 -1.18
C LYS A 98 -7.24 -5.63 -0.98
N ALA A 99 -6.54 -6.56 -1.61
CA ALA A 99 -5.07 -6.64 -1.58
C ALA A 99 -4.45 -5.42 -2.27
N ASN A 100 -4.95 -5.05 -3.44
CA ASN A 100 -4.48 -3.88 -4.19
C ASN A 100 -4.69 -2.58 -3.41
N GLU A 101 -5.83 -2.42 -2.74
CA GLU A 101 -6.09 -1.27 -1.89
C GLU A 101 -5.14 -1.22 -0.68
N THR A 102 -4.83 -2.37 -0.10
CA THR A 102 -3.85 -2.46 1.00
C THR A 102 -2.46 -2.06 0.52
N ILE A 103 -2.05 -2.50 -0.67
CA ILE A 103 -0.77 -2.12 -1.29
C ILE A 103 -0.71 -0.60 -1.54
N ARG A 104 -1.80 0.00 -2.05
CA ARG A 104 -1.87 1.46 -2.25
C ARG A 104 -1.69 2.23 -0.94
N LYS A 105 -2.41 1.82 0.12
CA LYS A 105 -2.29 2.44 1.44
C LYS A 105 -0.88 2.29 2.01
N ALA A 106 -0.28 1.10 1.88
CA ALA A 106 1.08 0.85 2.33
C ALA A 106 2.09 1.73 1.57
N ASN A 107 1.99 1.82 0.24
CA ASN A 107 2.86 2.67 -0.58
C ASN A 107 2.72 4.15 -0.23
N HIS A 108 1.49 4.62 0.03
CA HIS A 108 1.27 5.97 0.50
C HIS A 108 1.99 6.22 1.83
N ARG A 109 1.82 5.32 2.80
CA ARG A 109 2.48 5.42 4.10
C ARG A 109 4.00 5.36 4.01
N ILE A 110 4.56 4.52 3.14
CA ILE A 110 6.00 4.45 2.89
C ILE A 110 6.52 5.79 2.37
N ASN A 111 5.80 6.45 1.47
CA ASN A 111 6.19 7.75 0.94
C ASN A 111 6.13 8.85 2.01
N GLU A 112 5.10 8.86 2.85
CA GLU A 112 5.02 9.78 4.00
C GLU A 112 6.23 9.60 4.94
N LEU A 113 6.51 8.35 5.31
CA LEU A 113 7.62 8.04 6.22
C LEU A 113 8.97 8.42 5.61
N LYS A 114 9.19 8.18 4.32
CA LYS A 114 10.39 8.65 3.61
C LYS A 114 10.54 10.16 3.65
N SER A 115 9.44 10.90 3.46
CA SER A 115 9.45 12.36 3.54
C SER A 115 9.83 12.84 4.94
N LEU A 116 9.22 12.27 5.97
CA LEU A 116 9.51 12.61 7.37
C LEU A 116 10.96 12.27 7.76
N LEU A 117 11.47 11.13 7.29
CA LEU A 117 12.83 10.70 7.54
C LEU A 117 13.83 11.68 6.91
N SER A 118 13.61 12.07 5.66
CA SER A 118 14.44 13.08 4.97
C SER A 118 14.40 14.46 5.65
N GLU A 119 13.27 14.84 6.24
CA GLU A 119 13.17 16.08 7.01
C GLU A 119 13.92 16.01 8.34
N ALA A 120 13.79 14.89 9.06
CA ALA A 120 14.50 14.64 10.31
C ALA A 120 16.02 14.60 10.11
N GLU A 121 16.51 13.95 9.05
CA GLU A 121 17.93 13.92 8.68
C GLU A 121 18.46 15.33 8.43
N ARG A 122 17.77 16.14 7.62
CA ARG A 122 18.14 17.54 7.41
C ARG A 122 18.22 18.34 8.71
N LYS A 123 17.29 18.09 9.63
CA LYS A 123 17.29 18.76 10.94
C LYS A 123 18.48 18.32 11.80
N ILE A 124 18.84 17.04 11.75
CA ILE A 124 20.04 16.53 12.44
C ILE A 124 21.29 17.19 11.89
N ASP A 125 21.41 17.31 10.57
CA ASP A 125 22.57 17.95 9.94
C ASP A 125 22.71 19.42 10.37
N LEU A 126 21.61 20.17 10.36
CA LEU A 126 21.58 21.57 10.82
C LEU A 126 21.99 21.70 12.29
N LEU A 127 21.40 20.88 13.17
CA LEU A 127 21.74 20.90 14.60
C LEU A 127 23.17 20.46 14.87
N THR A 128 23.70 19.53 14.06
CA THR A 128 25.09 19.07 14.18
C THR A 128 26.05 20.18 13.77
N GLN A 129 25.76 20.89 12.68
CA GLN A 129 26.53 22.05 12.25
C GLN A 129 26.48 23.19 13.28
N GLU A 130 25.30 23.48 13.84
CA GLU A 130 25.13 24.50 14.87
C GLU A 130 25.89 24.15 16.15
N ASN A 131 25.78 22.90 16.62
CA ASN A 131 26.55 22.43 17.78
C ASN A 131 28.06 22.51 17.53
N PHE A 132 28.52 22.21 16.33
CA PHE A 132 29.92 22.36 15.95
C PHE A 132 30.36 23.83 16.05
N ASN A 133 29.58 24.76 15.48
CA ASN A 133 29.86 26.19 15.53
C ASN A 133 29.85 26.75 16.96
N LEU A 134 28.89 26.34 17.79
CA LEU A 134 28.83 26.74 19.20
C LEU A 134 30.03 26.17 19.98
N SER A 135 30.39 24.92 19.72
CA SER A 135 31.55 24.29 20.35
C SER A 135 32.86 24.96 19.94
N SER A 136 33.00 25.37 18.68
CA SER A 136 34.18 26.12 18.23
C SER A 136 34.24 27.52 18.83
N GLN A 137 33.11 28.24 18.91
CA GLN A 137 33.04 29.54 19.58
C GLN A 137 33.41 29.45 21.07
N LEU A 138 32.96 28.40 21.75
CA LEU A 138 33.32 28.11 23.14
C LEU A 138 34.78 27.68 23.32
N PHE A 139 35.44 27.16 22.26
CA PHE A 139 36.86 26.85 22.29
C PHE A 139 37.73 28.11 22.03
N GLU A 140 37.27 29.01 21.17
CA GLU A 140 37.93 30.30 20.93
C GLU A 140 37.76 31.28 22.12
N SER A 141 36.66 31.15 22.83
CA SER A 141 36.40 31.88 24.07
C SER A 141 36.85 31.01 25.24
N ASP A 142 38.07 31.20 25.74
CA ASP A 142 38.60 30.56 26.97
C ASP A 142 37.82 31.02 28.23
N CYS A 143 36.49 30.87 28.23
CA CYS A 143 35.60 31.19 29.32
C CYS A 143 35.61 30.04 30.31
N SER A 144 36.69 29.96 31.09
CA SER A 144 36.70 29.15 32.31
C SER A 144 35.71 29.77 33.30
N LEU A 145 34.53 29.16 33.44
CA LEU A 145 33.58 29.54 34.48
C LEU A 145 34.23 29.37 35.85
N THR A 146 34.19 30.43 36.66
CA THR A 146 34.67 30.38 38.04
C THR A 146 33.66 29.61 38.90
N GLU A 147 34.10 29.18 40.08
CA GLU A 147 33.23 28.49 41.03
C GLU A 147 32.01 29.32 41.43
N ARG A 148 32.17 30.66 41.44
CA ARG A 148 31.08 31.62 41.70
C ARG A 148 30.04 31.60 40.59
N ASP A 149 30.50 31.56 39.34
CA ASP A 149 29.62 31.51 38.17
C ASP A 149 28.79 30.22 38.16
N ILE A 150 29.40 29.09 38.54
CA ILE A 150 28.73 27.78 38.61
C ILE A 150 27.57 27.79 39.63
N LEU A 151 27.73 28.51 40.76
CA LEU A 151 26.67 28.64 41.77
C LEU A 151 25.73 29.84 41.53
N GLY A 152 26.07 30.69 40.55
CA GLY A 152 25.29 31.86 40.13
C GLY A 152 25.46 33.05 41.07
N TYR A 153 26.70 33.33 41.51
CA TYR A 153 27.04 34.48 42.34
C TYR A 153 27.91 35.48 41.59
N GLU A 154 27.57 36.76 41.68
CA GLU A 154 28.38 37.87 41.15
C GLU A 154 29.51 38.28 42.12
N PHE A 155 29.29 38.09 43.42
CA PHE A 155 30.23 38.44 44.50
C PHE A 155 30.35 37.29 45.51
N LEU A 156 31.34 37.34 46.40
CA LEU A 156 31.52 36.29 47.40
C LEU A 156 30.32 36.26 48.37
N PRO A 157 29.61 35.13 48.49
CA PRO A 157 28.42 35.04 49.33
C PRO A 157 28.76 34.80 50.80
N SER A 158 27.82 35.09 51.70
CA SER A 158 27.91 34.64 53.09
C SER A 158 27.85 33.11 53.19
N SER A 159 28.38 32.53 54.26
CA SER A 159 28.36 31.08 54.47
C SER A 159 26.93 30.50 54.52
N GLN A 160 25.98 31.28 55.03
CA GLN A 160 24.57 30.89 55.08
C GLN A 160 23.93 30.88 53.69
N ASP A 161 24.20 31.91 52.88
CA ASP A 161 23.67 32.03 51.52
C ASP A 161 24.25 30.95 50.61
N LEU A 162 25.57 30.71 50.71
CA LEU A 162 26.26 29.65 49.97
C LEU A 162 25.59 28.29 50.21
N ARG A 163 25.33 27.94 51.48
CA ARG A 163 24.66 26.68 51.85
C ARG A 163 23.22 26.62 51.35
N LYS A 164 22.48 27.73 51.41
CA LYS A 164 21.09 27.81 50.93
C LYS A 164 21.01 27.57 49.42
N ARG A 165 21.87 28.24 48.65
CA ARG A 165 21.93 28.11 47.19
C ARG A 165 22.36 26.71 46.76
N TYR A 166 23.38 26.16 47.42
CA TYR A 166 23.81 24.78 47.19
C TYR A 166 22.66 23.79 47.36
N LYS A 167 21.90 23.86 48.47
CA LYS A 167 20.75 22.98 48.70
C LYS A 167 19.69 23.11 47.59
N SER A 168 19.43 24.35 47.14
CA SER A 168 18.50 24.60 46.04
C SER A 168 18.97 23.91 44.76
N LEU A 169 20.22 24.12 44.36
CA LEU A 169 20.79 23.53 43.14
C LEU A 169 20.87 21.99 43.23
N ALA A 170 21.28 21.46 44.38
CA ALA A 170 21.32 20.03 44.63
C ALA A 170 19.93 19.39 44.51
N SER A 171 18.87 20.10 44.93
CA SER A 171 17.50 19.58 44.80
C SER A 171 17.02 19.48 43.35
N ILE A 172 17.53 20.35 42.47
CA ILE A 172 17.19 20.41 41.04
C ILE A 172 18.03 19.42 40.24
N HIS A 173 19.34 19.35 40.50
CA HIS A 173 20.29 18.58 39.69
C HIS A 173 20.58 17.18 40.24
N HIS A 174 19.90 16.73 41.29
CA HIS A 174 20.10 15.38 41.82
C HIS A 174 19.76 14.30 40.78
N PRO A 175 20.61 13.28 40.56
CA PRO A 175 20.36 12.23 39.57
C PRO A 175 19.04 11.48 39.82
N ASP A 176 18.73 11.17 41.08
CA ASP A 176 17.47 10.47 41.43
C ASP A 176 16.20 11.28 41.14
N LYS A 177 16.34 12.60 40.92
CA LYS A 177 15.23 13.51 40.58
C LYS A 177 15.21 13.86 39.09
N GLY A 178 15.96 13.14 38.26
CA GLY A 178 16.10 13.41 36.82
C GLY A 178 17.16 14.44 36.47
N GLY A 179 18.02 14.81 37.42
CA GLY A 179 19.14 15.72 37.19
C GLY A 179 20.38 15.04 36.58
N SER A 180 21.34 15.85 36.14
CA SER A 180 22.60 15.35 35.57
C SER A 180 23.64 15.07 36.65
N LYS A 181 24.13 13.82 36.73
CA LYS A 181 25.22 13.43 37.63
C LYS A 181 26.48 14.29 37.43
N ALA A 182 26.82 14.60 36.17
CA ALA A 182 27.98 15.43 35.85
C ALA A 182 27.81 16.87 36.37
N MET A 183 26.62 17.45 36.23
CA MET A 183 26.32 18.78 36.75
C MET A 183 26.33 18.79 38.29
N MET A 184 25.76 17.77 38.92
CA MET A 184 25.76 17.63 40.38
C MET A 184 27.18 17.56 40.94
N GLN A 185 28.08 16.82 40.27
CA GLN A 185 29.49 16.77 40.65
C GLN A 185 30.15 18.16 40.57
N ARG A 186 29.94 18.91 39.47
CA ARG A 186 30.45 20.27 39.33
C ARG A 186 29.95 21.19 40.45
N ILE A 187 28.66 21.12 40.79
CA ILE A 187 28.07 21.92 41.89
C ILE A 187 28.73 21.58 43.24
N ASN A 188 28.97 20.29 43.52
CA ASN A 188 29.66 19.86 44.74
C ASN A 188 31.09 20.40 44.81
N ASP A 189 31.85 20.25 43.73
CA ASP A 189 33.24 20.67 43.65
C ASP A 189 33.37 22.20 43.83
N SER A 190 32.49 22.97 43.18
CA SER A 190 32.45 24.43 43.33
C SER A 190 32.06 24.87 44.73
N TYR A 191 31.11 24.18 45.37
CA TYR A 191 30.69 24.49 46.74
C TYR A 191 31.83 24.29 47.75
N GLU A 192 32.54 23.17 47.70
CA GLU A 192 33.64 22.92 48.65
C GLU A 192 34.78 23.93 48.48
N LYS A 193 35.10 24.33 47.24
CA LYS A 193 36.09 25.39 46.97
C LYS A 193 35.66 26.74 47.56
N LEU A 194 34.45 27.19 47.25
CA LEU A 194 33.93 28.49 47.74
C LEU A 194 33.74 28.51 49.25
N LYS A 195 33.37 27.39 49.85
CA LYS A 195 33.23 27.27 51.30
C LYS A 195 34.56 27.49 52.01
N ASN A 196 35.67 27.03 51.44
CA ASN A 196 37.00 27.29 51.99
C ASN A 196 37.40 28.76 51.83
N GLU A 197 37.05 29.39 50.70
CA GLU A 197 37.31 30.82 50.44
C GLU A 197 36.55 31.74 51.42
N VAL A 198 35.25 31.51 51.60
CA VAL A 198 34.42 32.25 52.57
C VAL A 198 34.92 32.07 54.00
N ALA A 199 35.41 30.87 54.34
CA ALA A 199 35.98 30.61 55.66
C ALA A 199 37.31 31.36 55.86
N SER A 200 38.13 31.51 54.81
CA SER A 200 39.41 32.23 54.88
C SER A 200 39.26 33.74 54.98
N GLU A 201 38.22 34.34 54.40
CA GLU A 201 37.94 35.78 54.53
C GLU A 201 37.24 36.17 55.84
N SER A 202 36.81 35.18 56.63
CA SER A 202 36.16 35.40 57.93
C SER A 202 37.14 35.48 59.11
N ILE A 203 38.47 35.49 58.84
CA ILE A 203 39.56 35.63 59.81
C ILE A 203 40.24 36.98 59.61
#